data_AF-A0A9P6H072-F1
#
_entry.id   AF-A0A9P6H072-F1
#
_cell.length_a   1.000
_cell.length_b   1.000
_cell.length_c   1.000
_cell.angle_alpha   90.00
_cell.angle_beta   90.00
_cell.angle_gamma   90.00
#
_symmetry.space_group_name_H-M   'P 1'
#
loop_
_entity.id
_entity.type
_entity.pdbx_description
1 polymer ?
#
loop_
_entity_poly.entity_id
_entity_poly.type
_entity_poly.pdbx_seq_one_letter_code
_entity_poly.pdbx_strand_id
1 'polypeptide(L)'
;MLVKNIIDLDSFMEKITIDSQDKYFSLLFSLIDSPSIQNMDRILSSFSINDLVNSLKHLIKFKYNCLTDRIKSNLVECVELILQYKENVDTLIINCLRLGLVEEVMAMFKRQTKYFQIHKMGFFFLAFHTQDLKLIHKLGVSSRDFYYKRVLQQITTQSPFLPQEIDSLYIPTPVNYISSAISVELELDILFLSNVKSNLDFYKKLILKDFINSEDMAFRVLRFCVYIPYTNNIYLFSQDVVKKYPTSCMALIYDLLFFNGKENISTLTVKWLDAIKTKKAKHTTNFPRLEVLKKLFPDLSKALATVYNNKSIEETTKKIYSLNFTKYYSVITEMKEKNIPFIGQDIYEEIISISQEWDNYMQVYLWKILTFQKILFNFNIPKIELISQEAKEGAEIINSLKKKS
;
A
#
# COMPACT_ATOMS: atom_id res chain seq x y z
N MET A 1 -31.21 22.39 11.55
CA MET A 1 -30.23 21.59 12.32
C MET A 1 -29.16 21.10 11.35
N LEU A 2 -27.88 21.25 11.69
CA LEU A 2 -26.77 20.86 10.79
C LEU A 2 -26.55 19.35 10.75
N VAL A 3 -26.59 18.72 11.93
CA VAL A 3 -26.39 17.27 12.13
C VAL A 3 -27.71 16.50 12.12
N LYS A 4 -27.62 15.21 11.81
CA LYS A 4 -28.72 14.24 11.86
C LYS A 4 -29.09 13.88 13.29
N ASN A 5 -28.10 13.66 14.16
CA ASN A 5 -28.29 13.31 15.56
C ASN A 5 -27.48 14.20 16.50
N ILE A 6 -28.00 14.41 17.72
CA ILE A 6 -27.35 15.21 18.76
C ILE A 6 -26.01 14.59 19.20
N ILE A 7 -25.89 13.26 19.17
CA ILE A 7 -24.67 12.53 19.57
C ILE A 7 -23.46 12.84 18.68
N ASP A 8 -23.69 13.41 17.49
CA ASP A 8 -22.63 13.76 16.53
C ASP A 8 -22.05 15.16 16.77
N LEU A 9 -22.60 15.92 17.73
CA LEU A 9 -22.11 17.23 18.15
C LEU A 9 -20.79 17.08 18.92
N ASP A 10 -19.76 17.77 18.45
CA ASP A 10 -18.55 18.04 19.22
C ASP A 10 -18.38 19.54 19.43
N SER A 11 -17.33 19.93 20.15
CA SER A 11 -17.04 21.33 20.47
C SER A 11 -16.85 22.23 19.24
N PHE A 12 -16.58 21.67 18.07
CA PHE A 12 -16.53 22.43 16.82
C PHE A 12 -17.95 22.63 16.26
N MET A 13 -18.76 21.56 16.18
CA MET A 13 -20.14 21.64 15.71
C MET A 13 -21.04 22.49 16.62
N GLU A 14 -20.81 22.48 17.93
CA GLU A 14 -21.52 23.34 18.90
C GLU A 14 -21.30 24.83 18.64
N LYS A 15 -20.14 25.21 18.09
CA LYS A 15 -19.86 26.60 17.72
C LYS A 15 -20.56 27.01 16.44
N ILE A 16 -20.82 26.09 15.51
CA ILE A 16 -21.50 26.38 14.24
C ILE A 16 -23.01 26.39 14.46
N THR A 17 -23.50 27.47 15.07
CA THR A 17 -24.92 27.69 15.34
C THR A 17 -25.37 29.05 14.84
N ILE A 18 -26.68 29.18 14.60
CA ILE A 18 -27.28 30.44 14.16
C ILE A 18 -27.09 31.56 15.21
N ASP A 19 -27.04 31.18 16.49
CA ASP A 19 -26.87 32.07 17.64
C ASP A 19 -25.42 32.13 18.16
N SER A 20 -24.44 31.70 17.35
CA SER A 20 -23.03 31.77 17.73
C SER A 20 -22.62 33.21 18.03
N GLN A 21 -22.09 33.44 19.24
CA GLN A 21 -21.50 34.73 19.61
C GLN A 21 -20.16 35.01 18.89
N ASP A 22 -19.52 33.96 18.37
CA ASP A 22 -18.34 34.10 17.53
C ASP A 22 -18.75 34.47 16.10
N LYS A 23 -18.30 35.65 15.66
CA LYS A 23 -18.59 36.23 14.34
C LYS A 23 -18.18 35.28 13.20
N TYR A 24 -17.05 34.59 13.33
CA TYR A 24 -16.59 33.66 12.30
C TYR A 24 -17.59 32.52 12.12
N PHE A 25 -17.97 31.86 13.21
CA PHE A 25 -18.85 30.70 13.16
C PHE A 25 -20.28 31.04 12.76
N SER A 26 -20.78 32.24 13.10
CA SER A 26 -22.08 32.74 12.62
C SER A 26 -22.08 32.94 11.09
N LEU A 27 -21.01 33.52 10.53
CA LEU A 27 -20.87 33.67 9.08
C LEU A 27 -20.66 32.32 8.39
N LEU A 28 -19.87 31.42 9.00
CA LEU A 28 -19.67 30.06 8.50
C LEU A 28 -20.98 29.27 8.45
N PHE A 29 -21.81 29.37 9.50
CA PHE A 29 -23.16 28.78 9.50
C PHE A 29 -23.99 29.32 8.34
N SER A 30 -23.99 30.64 8.14
CA SER A 30 -24.75 31.28 7.04
C SER A 30 -24.30 30.81 5.66
N LEU A 31 -22.98 30.65 5.45
CA LEU A 31 -22.44 30.11 4.20
C LEU A 31 -22.84 28.64 3.99
N ILE A 32 -22.77 27.81 5.03
CA ILE A 32 -23.10 26.37 4.93
C ILE A 32 -24.61 26.16 4.79
N ASP A 33 -25.45 26.99 5.41
CA ASP A 33 -26.91 26.88 5.31
C ASP A 33 -27.43 27.39 3.96
N SER A 34 -26.79 28.42 3.40
CA SER A 34 -27.12 29.01 2.09
C SER A 34 -25.85 29.45 1.35
N PRO A 35 -25.22 28.54 0.59
CA PRO A 35 -24.03 28.85 -0.19
C PRO A 35 -24.28 29.97 -1.20
N SER A 36 -23.42 30.99 -1.19
CA SER A 36 -23.47 32.07 -2.19
C SER A 36 -22.15 32.82 -2.21
N ILE A 37 -21.84 33.47 -3.35
CA ILE A 37 -20.66 34.35 -3.47
C ILE A 37 -20.73 35.47 -2.43
N GLN A 38 -21.92 36.01 -2.17
CA GLN A 38 -22.11 37.06 -1.15
C GLN A 38 -21.73 36.59 0.24
N ASN A 39 -22.16 35.39 0.66
CA ASN A 39 -21.77 34.84 1.96
C ASN A 39 -20.27 34.48 2.02
N MET A 40 -19.70 34.03 0.90
CA MET A 40 -18.26 33.77 0.77
C MET A 40 -17.45 35.05 0.95
N ASP A 41 -17.79 36.12 0.22
CA ASP A 41 -17.12 37.42 0.31
C ASP A 41 -17.25 38.03 1.71
N ARG A 42 -18.39 37.84 2.38
CA ARG A 42 -18.58 38.30 3.78
C ARG A 42 -17.58 37.64 4.73
N ILE A 43 -17.35 36.34 4.61
CA ILE A 43 -16.33 35.64 5.43
C ILE A 43 -14.94 36.15 5.06
N LEU A 44 -14.60 36.16 3.76
CA LEU A 44 -13.26 36.51 3.27
C LEU A 44 -12.91 37.99 3.45
N SER A 45 -13.90 38.86 3.71
CA SER A 45 -13.68 40.26 4.08
C SER A 45 -13.06 40.42 5.47
N SER A 46 -13.26 39.44 6.36
CA SER A 46 -12.90 39.52 7.77
C SER A 46 -11.96 38.40 8.23
N PHE A 47 -11.80 37.34 7.44
CA PHE A 47 -11.06 36.13 7.78
C PHE A 47 -10.27 35.61 6.58
N SER A 48 -9.21 34.83 6.83
CA SER A 48 -8.41 34.30 5.73
C SER A 48 -9.12 33.15 5.04
N ILE A 49 -8.81 32.93 3.76
CA ILE A 49 -9.27 31.74 3.02
C ILE A 49 -8.80 30.43 3.69
N ASN A 50 -7.63 30.45 4.35
CA ASN A 50 -7.11 29.29 5.05
C ASN A 50 -7.97 28.89 6.25
N ASP A 51 -8.53 29.86 6.98
CA ASP A 51 -9.45 29.60 8.10
C ASP A 51 -10.71 28.88 7.60
N LEU A 52 -11.25 29.37 6.48
CA LEU A 52 -12.41 28.77 5.82
C LEU A 52 -12.10 27.36 5.31
N VAL A 53 -10.99 27.18 4.58
CA VAL A 53 -10.54 25.88 4.08
C VAL A 53 -10.36 24.89 5.22
N ASN A 54 -9.76 25.28 6.34
CA ASN A 54 -9.60 24.41 7.51
C ASN A 54 -10.94 23.99 8.11
N SER A 55 -11.91 24.92 8.18
CA SER A 55 -13.24 24.65 8.72
C SER A 55 -14.06 23.72 7.80
N LEU A 56 -14.07 24.00 6.50
CA LEU A 56 -14.70 23.13 5.50
C LEU A 56 -14.04 21.75 5.46
N LYS A 57 -12.71 21.69 5.53
CA LYS A 57 -11.96 20.43 5.62
C LYS A 57 -12.37 19.63 6.84
N HIS A 58 -12.52 20.25 8.01
CA HIS A 58 -12.97 19.55 9.21
C HIS A 58 -14.36 18.94 9.01
N LEU A 59 -15.30 19.72 8.47
CA LEU A 59 -16.67 19.27 8.20
C LEU A 59 -16.71 18.11 7.20
N ILE A 60 -16.02 18.26 6.07
CA ILE A 60 -15.98 17.24 5.00
C ILE A 60 -15.26 15.98 5.50
N LYS A 61 -14.13 16.13 6.19
CA LYS A 61 -13.30 14.98 6.59
C LYS A 61 -13.91 14.17 7.72
N PHE A 62 -14.50 14.83 8.73
CA PHE A 62 -14.86 14.19 9.99
C PHE A 62 -16.36 14.18 10.29
N LYS A 63 -17.13 15.10 9.72
CA LYS A 63 -18.55 15.26 10.06
C LYS A 63 -19.50 14.92 8.94
N TYR A 64 -19.02 14.84 7.70
CA TYR A 64 -19.87 14.76 6.50
C TYR A 64 -20.97 13.72 6.63
N ASN A 65 -20.66 12.48 7.02
CA ASN A 65 -21.64 11.39 7.14
C ASN A 65 -22.78 11.68 8.14
N CYS A 66 -22.51 12.48 9.16
CA CYS A 66 -23.45 12.87 10.22
C CYS A 66 -24.31 14.08 9.84
N LEU A 67 -23.99 14.79 8.75
CA LEU A 67 -24.73 15.98 8.33
C LEU A 67 -26.02 15.61 7.59
N THR A 68 -27.02 16.47 7.67
CA THR A 68 -28.25 16.35 6.86
C THR A 68 -27.94 16.45 5.37
N ASP A 69 -28.75 15.83 4.52
CA ASP A 69 -28.44 15.74 3.08
C ASP A 69 -28.45 17.12 2.40
N ARG A 70 -29.28 18.05 2.88
CA ARG A 70 -29.22 19.47 2.48
C ARG A 70 -27.85 20.08 2.75
N ILE A 71 -27.34 19.92 3.97
CA ILE A 71 -26.04 20.48 4.36
C ILE A 71 -24.89 19.80 3.62
N LYS A 72 -24.97 18.50 3.36
CA LYS A 72 -24.02 17.79 2.51
C LYS A 72 -23.93 18.40 1.11
N SER A 73 -25.08 18.62 0.47
CA SER A 73 -25.16 19.29 -0.84
C SER A 73 -24.56 20.69 -0.79
N ASN A 74 -24.92 21.47 0.24
CA ASN A 74 -24.42 22.83 0.40
C ASN A 74 -22.90 22.87 0.61
N LEU A 75 -22.31 21.91 1.32
CA LEU A 75 -20.85 21.84 1.48
C LEU A 75 -20.13 21.61 0.15
N VAL A 76 -20.69 20.77 -0.73
CA VAL A 76 -20.17 20.55 -2.09
C VAL A 76 -20.23 21.86 -2.88
N GLU A 77 -21.33 22.61 -2.78
CA GLU A 77 -21.46 23.93 -3.41
C GLU A 77 -20.47 24.95 -2.84
N CYS A 78 -20.25 24.96 -1.52
CA CYS A 78 -19.21 25.80 -0.90
C CYS A 78 -17.81 25.48 -1.43
N VAL A 79 -17.49 24.20 -1.61
CA VAL A 79 -16.22 23.78 -2.21
C VAL A 79 -16.12 24.27 -3.65
N GLU A 80 -17.20 24.24 -4.43
CA GLU A 80 -17.16 24.76 -5.79
C GLU A 80 -16.99 26.29 -5.83
N LEU A 81 -17.69 27.03 -4.97
CA LEU A 81 -17.58 28.48 -4.88
C LEU A 81 -16.14 28.92 -4.56
N ILE A 82 -15.46 28.20 -3.66
CA ILE A 82 -14.10 28.56 -3.24
C ILE A 82 -13.07 28.42 -4.38
N LEU A 83 -13.33 27.57 -5.39
CA LEU A 83 -12.45 27.41 -6.56
C LEU A 83 -12.32 28.69 -7.39
N GLN A 84 -13.28 29.61 -7.28
CA GLN A 84 -13.27 30.89 -8.00
C GLN A 84 -12.17 31.84 -7.50
N TYR A 85 -11.67 31.64 -6.28
CA TYR A 85 -10.70 32.52 -5.63
C TYR A 85 -9.23 32.17 -5.95
N LYS A 86 -8.99 31.22 -6.87
CA LYS A 86 -7.66 30.83 -7.43
C LYS A 86 -6.61 30.33 -6.43
N GLU A 87 -6.92 30.28 -5.14
CA GLU A 87 -6.06 29.70 -4.10
C GLU A 87 -6.06 28.17 -4.16
N ASN A 88 -4.98 27.54 -3.72
CA ASN A 88 -4.88 26.08 -3.74
C ASN A 88 -5.74 25.48 -2.62
N VAL A 89 -6.85 24.85 -3.03
CA VAL A 89 -7.81 24.18 -2.14
C VAL A 89 -7.92 22.69 -2.45
N ASP A 90 -6.89 22.09 -3.07
CA ASP A 90 -6.89 20.69 -3.49
C ASP A 90 -7.18 19.71 -2.34
N THR A 91 -6.86 20.10 -1.10
CA THR A 91 -7.22 19.30 0.09
C THR A 91 -8.74 19.10 0.22
N LEU A 92 -9.56 20.09 -0.13
CA LEU A 92 -11.03 19.95 -0.09
C LEU A 92 -11.51 18.99 -1.17
N ILE A 93 -10.96 19.10 -2.38
CA ILE A 93 -11.24 18.21 -3.50
C ILE A 93 -10.89 16.76 -3.15
N ILE A 94 -9.69 16.53 -2.61
CA ILE A 94 -9.24 15.20 -2.20
C ILE A 94 -10.18 14.62 -1.13
N ASN A 95 -10.58 15.40 -0.12
CA ASN A 95 -11.52 14.90 0.89
C ASN A 95 -12.91 14.61 0.32
N CYS A 96 -13.40 15.37 -0.67
CA CYS A 96 -14.65 15.05 -1.37
C CYS A 96 -14.53 13.71 -2.11
N LEU A 97 -13.41 13.47 -2.81
CA LEU A 97 -13.15 12.19 -3.48
C LEU A 97 -13.09 11.03 -2.48
N ARG A 98 -12.48 11.22 -1.30
CA ARG A 98 -12.45 10.20 -0.23
C ARG A 98 -13.83 9.86 0.33
N LEU A 99 -14.81 10.74 0.20
CA LEU A 99 -16.21 10.49 0.56
C LEU A 99 -17.00 9.79 -0.55
N GLY A 100 -16.39 9.51 -1.70
CA GLY A 100 -17.06 8.93 -2.85
C GLY A 100 -17.81 9.93 -3.73
N LEU A 101 -17.60 11.24 -3.55
CA LEU A 101 -18.25 12.31 -4.32
C LEU A 101 -17.60 12.53 -5.70
N VAL A 102 -17.35 11.44 -6.42
CA VAL A 102 -16.59 11.44 -7.67
C VAL A 102 -17.34 12.21 -8.76
N GLU A 103 -18.66 12.04 -8.84
CA GLU A 103 -19.49 12.70 -9.85
C GLU A 103 -19.58 14.21 -9.63
N GLU A 104 -19.70 14.64 -8.36
CA GLU A 104 -19.73 16.03 -7.98
C GLU A 104 -18.40 16.71 -8.31
N VAL A 105 -17.27 16.09 -7.95
CA VAL A 105 -15.93 16.61 -8.27
C VAL A 105 -15.68 16.60 -9.79
N MET A 106 -16.17 15.60 -10.52
CA MET A 106 -16.12 15.59 -11.99
C MET A 106 -16.92 16.74 -12.61
N ALA A 107 -18.07 17.07 -12.03
CA ALA A 107 -18.88 18.20 -12.46
C ALA A 107 -18.16 19.53 -12.18
N MET A 108 -17.53 19.68 -11.01
CA MET A 108 -16.65 20.82 -10.68
C MET A 108 -15.48 20.92 -11.67
N PHE A 109 -14.84 19.80 -12.01
CA PHE A 109 -13.73 19.77 -12.97
C PHE A 109 -14.14 20.31 -14.33
N LYS A 110 -15.32 19.92 -14.83
CA LYS A 110 -15.86 20.42 -16.11
C LYS A 110 -16.14 21.93 -16.04
N ARG A 111 -16.76 22.42 -14.97
CA ARG A 111 -17.13 23.83 -14.82
C ARG A 111 -15.93 24.75 -14.52
N GLN A 112 -14.97 24.26 -13.73
CA GLN A 112 -13.82 25.02 -13.23
C GLN A 112 -12.49 24.54 -13.84
N THR A 113 -12.48 24.23 -15.14
CA THR A 113 -11.30 23.65 -15.83
C THR A 113 -10.01 24.45 -15.60
N LYS A 114 -10.09 25.79 -15.55
CA LYS A 114 -8.94 26.67 -15.32
C LYS A 114 -8.26 26.43 -13.97
N TYR A 115 -9.03 26.16 -12.92
CA TYR A 115 -8.49 25.85 -11.59
C TYR A 115 -7.61 24.59 -11.67
N PHE A 116 -8.13 23.51 -12.25
CA PHE A 116 -7.45 22.22 -12.34
C PHE A 116 -6.24 22.21 -13.30
N GLN A 117 -6.15 23.19 -14.21
CA GLN A 117 -4.96 23.40 -15.04
C GLN A 117 -3.80 24.02 -14.24
N ILE A 118 -4.12 24.92 -13.31
CA ILE A 118 -3.17 25.60 -12.43
C ILE A 118 -2.78 24.67 -11.27
N HIS A 119 -3.78 24.18 -10.54
CA HIS A 119 -3.63 23.31 -9.36
C HIS A 119 -3.88 21.86 -9.77
N LYS A 120 -2.80 21.20 -10.20
CA LYS A 120 -2.91 19.87 -10.83
C LYS A 120 -3.22 18.76 -9.84
N MET A 121 -2.93 18.89 -8.54
CA MET A 121 -3.08 17.74 -7.62
C MET A 121 -4.53 17.27 -7.53
N GLY A 122 -5.51 18.18 -7.48
CA GLY A 122 -6.93 17.83 -7.56
C GLY A 122 -7.27 17.02 -8.83
N PHE A 123 -6.63 17.34 -9.96
CA PHE A 123 -6.81 16.61 -11.23
C PHE A 123 -6.18 15.21 -11.18
N PHE A 124 -4.96 15.07 -10.63
CA PHE A 124 -4.33 13.75 -10.44
C PHE A 124 -5.19 12.83 -9.57
N PHE A 125 -5.71 13.32 -8.45
CA PHE A 125 -6.59 12.52 -7.59
C PHE A 125 -7.92 12.19 -8.26
N LEU A 126 -8.52 13.13 -9.00
CA LEU A 126 -9.75 12.83 -9.76
C LEU A 126 -9.53 11.73 -10.80
N ALA A 127 -8.45 11.79 -11.57
CA ALA A 127 -8.10 10.75 -12.54
C ALA A 127 -7.85 9.40 -11.87
N PHE A 128 -7.16 9.40 -10.72
CA PHE A 128 -6.92 8.19 -9.93
C PHE A 128 -8.21 7.56 -9.39
N HIS A 129 -9.15 8.37 -8.92
CA HIS A 129 -10.43 7.89 -8.39
C HIS A 129 -11.33 7.34 -9.49
N THR A 130 -11.49 8.09 -10.58
CA THR A 130 -12.35 7.73 -11.71
C THR A 130 -11.82 6.56 -12.52
N GLN A 131 -10.48 6.41 -12.59
CA GLN A 131 -9.82 5.48 -13.50
C GLN A 131 -10.23 5.69 -14.97
N ASP A 132 -10.61 6.93 -15.33
CA ASP A 132 -10.94 7.29 -16.71
C ASP A 132 -9.65 7.44 -17.53
N LEU A 133 -9.44 6.51 -18.48
CA LEU A 133 -8.26 6.50 -19.35
C LEU A 133 -8.06 7.82 -20.11
N LYS A 134 -9.13 8.54 -20.48
CA LYS A 134 -9.01 9.84 -21.15
C LYS A 134 -8.41 10.89 -20.22
N LEU A 135 -8.75 10.85 -18.93
CA LEU A 135 -8.17 11.76 -17.94
C LEU A 135 -6.74 11.35 -17.61
N ILE A 136 -6.48 10.06 -17.43
CA ILE A 136 -5.15 9.54 -17.11
C ILE A 136 -4.17 9.87 -18.26
N HIS A 137 -4.55 9.65 -19.52
CA HIS A 137 -3.69 9.98 -20.67
C HIS A 137 -3.37 11.48 -20.78
N LYS A 138 -4.26 12.36 -20.29
CA LYS A 138 -3.98 13.81 -20.23
C LYS A 138 -2.94 14.18 -19.17
N LEU A 139 -2.72 13.34 -18.17
CA LEU A 139 -1.67 13.54 -17.16
C LEU A 139 -0.27 13.18 -17.70
N GLY A 140 -0.21 12.33 -18.72
CA GLY A 140 1.04 11.74 -19.21
C GLY A 140 1.47 10.54 -18.37
N VAL A 141 2.77 10.40 -18.12
CA VAL A 141 3.33 9.32 -17.30
C VAL A 141 2.88 9.48 -15.85
N SER A 142 2.27 8.45 -15.29
CA SER A 142 1.75 8.41 -13.92
C SER A 142 2.34 7.22 -13.14
N SER A 143 1.58 6.67 -12.19
CA SER A 143 1.97 5.46 -11.45
C SER A 143 1.05 4.28 -11.74
N ARG A 144 1.49 3.08 -11.37
CA ARG A 144 0.88 1.81 -11.79
C ARG A 144 -0.58 1.62 -11.39
N ASP A 145 -1.02 2.14 -10.23
CA ASP A 145 -2.39 1.96 -9.75
C ASP A 145 -3.37 2.91 -10.45
N PHE A 146 -2.91 3.84 -11.30
CA PHE A 146 -3.79 4.56 -12.23
C PHE A 146 -4.35 3.63 -13.31
N TYR A 147 -3.73 2.47 -13.52
CA TYR A 147 -4.07 1.54 -14.60
C TYR A 147 -4.56 0.18 -14.09
N TYR A 148 -4.97 0.03 -12.82
CA TYR A 148 -5.34 -1.31 -12.31
C TYR A 148 -6.54 -1.90 -13.06
N LYS A 149 -7.55 -1.10 -13.41
CA LYS A 149 -8.67 -1.58 -14.24
C LYS A 149 -8.18 -2.06 -15.61
N ARG A 150 -7.20 -1.36 -16.19
CA ARG A 150 -6.59 -1.71 -17.48
C ARG A 150 -5.77 -3.00 -17.40
N VAL A 151 -5.08 -3.24 -16.28
CA VAL A 151 -4.37 -4.49 -16.01
C VAL A 151 -5.34 -5.66 -15.80
N LEU A 152 -6.43 -5.45 -15.06
CA LEU A 152 -7.49 -6.47 -14.92
C LEU A 152 -8.13 -6.81 -16.27
N GLN A 153 -8.39 -5.80 -17.11
CA GLN A 153 -8.82 -6.02 -18.49
C GLN A 153 -7.79 -6.84 -19.26
N GLN A 154 -6.48 -6.54 -19.16
CA GLN A 154 -5.45 -7.30 -19.88
C GLN A 154 -5.44 -8.79 -19.54
N ILE A 155 -5.71 -9.14 -18.29
CA ILE A 155 -5.80 -10.55 -17.86
C ILE A 155 -6.96 -11.29 -18.56
N THR A 156 -8.04 -10.57 -18.88
CA THR A 156 -9.24 -11.14 -19.50
C THR A 156 -9.21 -11.09 -21.03
N THR A 157 -8.79 -9.96 -21.61
CA THR A 157 -8.86 -9.70 -23.06
C THR A 157 -7.53 -9.88 -23.79
N GLN A 158 -6.40 -9.91 -23.08
CA GLN A 158 -5.04 -9.94 -23.64
C GLN A 158 -4.70 -8.78 -24.60
N SER A 159 -5.48 -7.69 -24.56
CA SER A 159 -5.26 -6.48 -25.38
C SER A 159 -4.01 -5.65 -24.97
N PRO A 160 -2.96 -5.58 -25.80
CA PRO A 160 -1.65 -5.02 -25.43
C PRO A 160 -1.73 -3.61 -24.83
N PHE A 161 -0.86 -3.30 -23.86
CA PHE A 161 -0.74 -1.95 -23.29
C PHE A 161 -0.16 -0.97 -24.32
N LEU A 162 -0.59 0.29 -24.24
CA LEU A 162 0.03 1.38 -24.98
C LEU A 162 1.40 1.72 -24.36
N PRO A 163 2.37 2.24 -25.14
CA PRO A 163 3.70 2.56 -24.63
C PRO A 163 3.69 3.44 -23.36
N GLN A 164 2.87 4.50 -23.35
CA GLN A 164 2.70 5.40 -22.21
C GLN A 164 2.11 4.72 -20.95
N GLU A 165 1.30 3.68 -21.13
CA GLU A 165 0.76 2.87 -20.02
C GLU A 165 1.90 2.04 -19.41
N ILE A 166 2.73 1.42 -20.26
CA ILE A 166 3.87 0.60 -19.83
C ILE A 166 4.83 1.41 -18.95
N ASP A 167 5.20 2.62 -19.38
CA ASP A 167 6.09 3.50 -18.61
C ASP A 167 5.53 3.77 -17.20
N SER A 168 4.22 3.98 -17.10
CA SER A 168 3.54 4.25 -15.82
C SER A 168 3.44 3.01 -14.93
N LEU A 169 3.32 1.81 -15.51
CA LEU A 169 3.15 0.55 -14.78
C LEU A 169 4.41 0.14 -13.99
N TYR A 170 5.59 0.56 -14.42
CA TYR A 170 6.85 0.35 -13.68
C TYR A 170 7.11 1.40 -12.58
N ILE A 171 6.26 2.42 -12.47
CA ILE A 171 6.36 3.46 -11.46
C ILE A 171 5.48 3.08 -10.27
N PRO A 172 6.06 2.86 -9.07
CA PRO A 172 5.29 2.51 -7.87
C PRO A 172 4.34 3.65 -7.49
N THR A 173 3.15 3.29 -7.02
CA THR A 173 2.15 4.29 -6.61
C THR A 173 2.48 4.84 -5.23
N PRO A 174 2.58 6.17 -5.07
CA PRO A 174 2.71 6.79 -3.76
C PRO A 174 1.53 6.48 -2.82
N VAL A 175 1.83 6.24 -1.54
CA VAL A 175 0.84 5.81 -0.53
C VAL A 175 -0.33 6.79 -0.37
N ASN A 176 -0.10 8.10 -0.58
CA ASN A 176 -1.16 9.10 -0.49
C ASN A 176 -2.28 8.88 -1.53
N TYR A 177 -1.97 8.39 -2.74
CA TYR A 177 -3.01 8.01 -3.70
C TYR A 177 -3.77 6.78 -3.20
N ILE A 178 -3.06 5.74 -2.76
CA ILE A 178 -3.67 4.50 -2.25
C ILE A 178 -4.58 4.78 -1.04
N SER A 179 -4.11 5.55 -0.05
CA SER A 179 -4.89 5.97 1.12
C SER A 179 -6.10 6.83 0.72
N SER A 180 -5.96 7.70 -0.29
CA SER A 180 -7.11 8.47 -0.78
C SER A 180 -8.19 7.61 -1.45
N ALA A 181 -7.87 6.40 -1.89
CA ALA A 181 -8.82 5.49 -2.53
C ALA A 181 -9.92 4.99 -1.58
N ILE A 182 -9.72 5.18 -0.27
CA ILE A 182 -10.63 4.75 0.80
C ILE A 182 -11.01 5.94 1.69
N SER A 183 -12.17 5.82 2.34
CA SER A 183 -12.62 6.83 3.31
C SER A 183 -11.67 6.90 4.51
N VAL A 184 -11.67 8.04 5.20
CA VAL A 184 -10.84 8.24 6.41
C VAL A 184 -11.26 7.28 7.52
N GLU A 185 -12.56 7.06 7.66
CA GLU A 185 -13.13 6.13 8.62
C GLU A 185 -12.64 4.69 8.36
N LEU A 186 -12.71 4.22 7.11
CA LEU A 186 -12.23 2.90 6.73
C LEU A 186 -10.72 2.74 6.92
N GLU A 187 -9.94 3.78 6.60
CA GLU A 187 -8.51 3.81 6.86
C GLU A 187 -8.21 3.61 8.36
N LEU A 188 -8.89 4.37 9.23
CA LEU A 188 -8.74 4.27 10.67
C LEU A 188 -9.19 2.90 11.21
N ASP A 189 -10.29 2.36 10.69
CA ASP A 189 -10.80 1.04 11.08
C ASP A 189 -9.82 -0.08 10.72
N ILE A 190 -9.20 -0.03 9.54
CA ILE A 190 -8.17 -1.01 9.15
C ILE A 190 -6.93 -0.87 10.04
N LEU A 191 -6.50 0.35 10.34
CA LEU A 191 -5.37 0.60 11.25
C LEU A 191 -5.68 0.13 12.67
N PHE A 192 -6.89 0.36 13.17
CA PHE A 192 -7.37 -0.18 14.44
C PHE A 192 -7.35 -1.71 14.43
N LEU A 193 -7.91 -2.33 13.39
CA LEU A 193 -7.95 -3.78 13.20
C LEU A 193 -6.55 -4.42 13.27
N SER A 194 -5.53 -3.73 12.75
CA SER A 194 -4.14 -4.21 12.78
C SER A 194 -3.62 -4.45 14.21
N ASN A 195 -4.17 -3.76 15.22
CA ASN A 195 -3.72 -3.75 16.61
C ASN A 195 -4.71 -4.38 17.60
N VAL A 196 -5.91 -4.76 17.14
CA VAL A 196 -6.96 -5.35 17.98
C VAL A 196 -6.50 -6.66 18.63
N LYS A 197 -6.69 -6.78 19.96
CA LYS A 197 -6.34 -7.99 20.73
C LYS A 197 -7.51 -8.97 20.90
N SER A 198 -8.75 -8.49 20.86
CA SER A 198 -9.97 -9.28 21.11
C SER A 198 -11.09 -8.90 20.15
N ASN A 199 -12.06 -9.78 19.94
CA ASN A 199 -13.22 -9.54 19.07
C ASN A 199 -12.88 -9.22 17.60
N LEU A 200 -11.72 -9.70 17.10
CA LEU A 200 -11.28 -9.48 15.72
C LEU A 200 -12.37 -9.82 14.70
N ASP A 201 -13.05 -10.96 14.86
CA ASP A 201 -14.10 -11.41 13.94
C ASP A 201 -15.31 -10.49 13.91
N PHE A 202 -15.65 -9.83 15.02
CA PHE A 202 -16.72 -8.84 15.07
C PHE A 202 -16.35 -7.62 14.21
N TYR A 203 -15.16 -7.04 14.42
CA TYR A 203 -14.71 -5.86 13.68
C TYR A 203 -14.52 -6.15 12.19
N LYS A 204 -13.95 -7.29 11.82
CA LYS A 204 -13.83 -7.70 10.40
C LYS A 204 -15.20 -7.74 9.72
N LYS A 205 -16.21 -8.34 10.37
CA LYS A 205 -17.58 -8.44 9.83
C LYS A 205 -18.22 -7.06 9.67
N LEU A 206 -18.01 -6.16 10.63
CA LEU A 206 -18.51 -4.80 10.57
C LEU A 206 -17.91 -4.06 9.37
N ILE A 207 -16.58 -4.05 9.24
CA ILE A 207 -15.88 -3.39 8.12
C ILE A 207 -16.32 -3.97 6.77
N LEU A 208 -16.39 -5.29 6.65
CA LEU A 208 -16.83 -5.97 5.42
C LEU A 208 -18.28 -5.69 5.04
N LYS A 209 -19.14 -5.43 6.03
CA LYS A 209 -20.56 -5.14 5.81
C LYS A 209 -20.76 -3.68 5.43
N ASP A 210 -20.13 -2.77 6.16
CA ASP A 210 -20.46 -1.36 6.11
C ASP A 210 -19.68 -0.60 5.03
N PHE A 211 -18.44 -1.02 4.73
CA PHE A 211 -17.58 -0.33 3.77
C PHE A 211 -17.29 -1.10 2.49
N ILE A 212 -17.13 -2.43 2.56
CA ILE A 212 -16.67 -3.23 1.41
C ILE A 212 -17.85 -3.86 0.70
N ASN A 213 -18.44 -3.10 -0.24
CA ASN A 213 -19.67 -3.42 -0.96
C ASN A 213 -19.48 -3.80 -2.44
N SER A 214 -18.24 -3.77 -2.95
CA SER A 214 -17.92 -4.08 -4.34
C SER A 214 -16.52 -4.67 -4.49
N GLU A 215 -16.27 -5.35 -5.62
CA GLU A 215 -14.92 -5.82 -5.99
C GLU A 215 -13.92 -4.66 -6.15
N ASP A 216 -14.38 -3.51 -6.65
CA ASP A 216 -13.54 -2.32 -6.80
C ASP A 216 -13.05 -1.80 -5.44
N MET A 217 -13.97 -1.66 -4.48
CA MET A 217 -13.64 -1.25 -3.11
C MET A 217 -12.77 -2.30 -2.42
N ALA A 218 -13.06 -3.59 -2.62
CA ALA A 218 -12.23 -4.68 -2.10
C ALA A 218 -10.79 -4.61 -2.63
N PHE A 219 -10.61 -4.35 -3.93
CA PHE A 219 -9.29 -4.15 -4.52
C PHE A 219 -8.55 -2.98 -3.87
N ARG A 220 -9.20 -1.81 -3.74
CA ARG A 220 -8.61 -0.61 -3.12
C ARG A 220 -8.21 -0.84 -1.66
N VAL A 221 -9.07 -1.51 -0.89
CA VAL A 221 -8.77 -1.90 0.50
C VAL A 221 -7.58 -2.83 0.58
N LEU A 222 -7.53 -3.87 -0.25
CA LEU A 222 -6.41 -4.81 -0.27
C LEU A 222 -5.10 -4.13 -0.72
N ARG A 223 -5.16 -3.19 -1.68
CA ARG A 223 -4.00 -2.36 -2.02
C ARG A 223 -3.52 -1.58 -0.81
N PHE A 224 -4.42 -0.92 -0.07
CA PHE A 224 -4.03 -0.22 1.16
C PHE A 224 -3.41 -1.17 2.20
N CYS A 225 -3.96 -2.38 2.38
CA CYS A 225 -3.40 -3.38 3.29
C CYS A 225 -1.97 -3.82 2.93
N VAL A 226 -1.56 -3.76 1.66
CA VAL A 226 -0.18 -4.08 1.23
C VAL A 226 0.83 -3.03 1.72
N TYR A 227 0.40 -1.76 1.86
CA TYR A 227 1.27 -0.63 2.23
C TYR A 227 1.37 -0.36 3.73
N ILE A 228 0.48 -0.92 4.55
CA ILE A 228 0.58 -0.81 6.00
C ILE A 228 1.49 -1.91 6.58
N PRO A 229 2.07 -1.72 7.78
CA PRO A 229 2.86 -2.76 8.44
C PRO A 229 2.08 -4.07 8.56
N TYR A 230 2.75 -5.18 8.26
CA TYR A 230 2.16 -6.50 8.37
C TYR A 230 1.80 -6.85 9.82
N THR A 231 0.56 -7.30 10.02
CA THR A 231 0.15 -8.02 11.23
C THR A 231 -0.67 -9.25 10.84
N ASN A 232 -0.74 -10.24 11.73
CA ASN A 232 -1.57 -11.42 11.49
C ASN A 232 -3.06 -11.04 11.32
N ASN A 233 -3.52 -9.99 12.00
CA ASN A 233 -4.89 -9.49 11.86
C ASN A 233 -5.18 -8.99 10.44
N ILE A 234 -4.24 -8.23 9.84
CA ILE A 234 -4.36 -7.76 8.46
C ILE A 234 -4.36 -8.94 7.48
N TYR A 235 -3.53 -9.96 7.71
CA TYR A 235 -3.56 -11.17 6.90
C TYR A 235 -4.93 -11.87 6.97
N LEU A 236 -5.45 -12.13 8.17
CA LEU A 236 -6.78 -12.74 8.36
C LEU A 236 -7.90 -11.90 7.75
N PHE A 237 -7.83 -10.57 7.90
CA PHE A 237 -8.79 -9.65 7.29
C PHE A 237 -8.75 -9.73 5.76
N SER A 238 -7.56 -9.70 5.16
CA SER A 238 -7.40 -9.82 3.71
C SER A 238 -7.97 -11.15 3.19
N GLN A 239 -7.88 -12.24 3.97
CA GLN A 239 -8.49 -13.52 3.61
C GLN A 239 -10.01 -13.43 3.56
N ASP A 240 -10.64 -12.76 4.53
CA ASP A 240 -12.09 -12.57 4.54
C ASP A 240 -12.57 -11.64 3.41
N VAL A 241 -11.79 -10.61 3.07
CA VAL A 241 -12.06 -9.75 1.90
C VAL A 241 -12.00 -10.57 0.61
N VAL A 242 -10.93 -11.33 0.38
CA VAL A 242 -10.78 -12.18 -0.82
C VAL A 242 -11.84 -13.28 -0.86
N LYS A 243 -12.23 -13.83 0.29
CA LYS A 243 -13.30 -14.82 0.35
C LYS A 243 -14.65 -14.26 -0.14
N LYS A 244 -14.95 -13.00 0.18
CA LYS A 244 -16.16 -12.31 -0.27
C LYS A 244 -16.02 -11.80 -1.71
N TYR A 245 -14.83 -11.36 -2.09
CA TYR A 245 -14.50 -10.73 -3.37
C TYR A 245 -13.28 -11.39 -4.02
N PRO A 246 -13.43 -12.57 -4.64
CA PRO A 246 -12.29 -13.35 -5.10
C PRO A 246 -11.43 -12.67 -6.14
N THR A 247 -11.97 -11.77 -6.99
CA THR A 247 -11.17 -11.16 -8.06
C THR A 247 -10.22 -10.08 -7.54
N SER A 248 -10.56 -9.45 -6.41
CA SER A 248 -9.74 -8.44 -5.73
C SER A 248 -8.39 -8.96 -5.23
N CYS A 249 -8.21 -10.29 -5.13
CA CYS A 249 -6.95 -10.93 -4.75
C CYS A 249 -5.72 -10.45 -5.54
N MET A 250 -5.91 -9.98 -6.78
CA MET A 250 -4.85 -9.43 -7.61
C MET A 250 -4.16 -8.22 -6.96
N ALA A 251 -4.87 -7.46 -6.13
CA ALA A 251 -4.31 -6.33 -5.39
C ALA A 251 -3.10 -6.72 -4.53
N LEU A 252 -3.10 -7.94 -3.99
CA LEU A 252 -2.09 -8.42 -3.04
C LEU A 252 -0.75 -8.77 -3.68
N ILE A 253 -0.75 -9.01 -5.00
CA ILE A 253 0.46 -9.30 -5.78
C ILE A 253 0.69 -8.27 -6.89
N TYR A 254 -0.09 -7.18 -6.92
CA TYR A 254 -0.12 -6.23 -8.02
C TYR A 254 1.26 -5.63 -8.31
N ASP A 255 2.01 -5.32 -7.25
CA ASP A 255 3.38 -4.76 -7.36
C ASP A 255 4.38 -5.73 -8.01
N LEU A 256 4.10 -7.04 -7.95
CA LEU A 256 4.97 -8.06 -8.55
C LEU A 256 4.80 -8.17 -10.06
N LEU A 257 3.67 -7.72 -10.60
CA LEU A 257 3.39 -7.81 -12.04
C LEU A 257 4.30 -6.89 -12.86
N PHE A 258 4.78 -5.80 -12.26
CA PHE A 258 5.62 -4.78 -12.88
C PHE A 258 6.83 -4.44 -12.00
N PHE A 259 7.38 -5.47 -11.36
CA PHE A 259 8.48 -5.32 -10.42
C PHE A 259 9.75 -4.82 -11.11
N ASN A 260 10.30 -3.70 -10.63
CA ASN A 260 11.49 -3.09 -11.21
C ASN A 260 12.81 -3.46 -10.50
N GLY A 261 12.77 -4.34 -9.50
CA GLY A 261 13.96 -4.79 -8.75
C GLY A 261 14.38 -3.89 -7.58
N LYS A 262 13.83 -2.67 -7.46
CA LYS A 262 14.22 -1.70 -6.43
C LYS A 262 13.20 -1.55 -5.30
N GLU A 263 12.04 -2.19 -5.43
CA GLU A 263 10.93 -2.04 -4.50
C GLU A 263 11.00 -3.07 -3.38
N ASN A 264 10.64 -2.64 -2.17
CA ASN A 264 10.43 -3.56 -1.06
C ASN A 264 9.12 -4.31 -1.26
N ILE A 265 9.19 -5.64 -1.23
CA ILE A 265 8.02 -6.50 -1.35
C ILE A 265 7.39 -6.65 0.03
N SER A 266 6.11 -6.26 0.17
CA SER A 266 5.38 -6.33 1.43
C SER A 266 5.35 -7.75 2.00
N THR A 267 5.55 -7.88 3.32
CA THR A 267 5.42 -9.16 4.01
C THR A 267 4.04 -9.78 3.81
N LEU A 268 2.98 -8.96 3.67
CA LEU A 268 1.64 -9.44 3.36
C LEU A 268 1.60 -10.13 1.99
N THR A 269 2.23 -9.53 0.98
CA THR A 269 2.37 -10.11 -0.37
C THR A 269 3.10 -11.45 -0.32
N VAL A 270 4.21 -11.54 0.43
CA VAL A 270 4.96 -12.80 0.61
C VAL A 270 4.09 -13.90 1.24
N LYS A 271 3.33 -13.58 2.29
CA LYS A 271 2.40 -14.54 2.93
C LYS A 271 1.33 -15.03 1.96
N TRP A 272 0.80 -14.15 1.12
CA TRP A 272 -0.17 -14.53 0.10
C TRP A 272 0.43 -15.40 -1.00
N LEU A 273 1.65 -15.13 -1.45
CA LEU A 273 2.37 -15.99 -2.38
C LEU A 273 2.57 -17.41 -1.81
N ASP A 274 2.96 -17.53 -0.54
CA ASP A 274 3.07 -18.82 0.15
C ASP A 274 1.73 -19.56 0.19
N ALA A 275 0.64 -18.84 0.51
CA ALA A 275 -0.70 -19.41 0.59
C ALA A 275 -1.21 -19.89 -0.78
N ILE A 276 -0.90 -19.16 -1.85
CA ILE A 276 -1.19 -19.53 -3.24
C ILE A 276 -0.38 -20.76 -3.64
N LYS A 277 0.94 -20.77 -3.40
CA LYS A 277 1.85 -21.88 -3.75
C LYS A 277 1.46 -23.18 -3.07
N THR A 278 1.13 -23.11 -1.77
CA THR A 278 0.80 -24.29 -0.96
C THR A 278 -0.64 -24.77 -1.13
N LYS A 279 -1.46 -24.12 -1.98
CA LYS A 279 -2.91 -24.34 -2.12
C LYS A 279 -3.67 -24.27 -0.77
N LYS A 280 -3.08 -23.65 0.26
CA LYS A 280 -3.68 -23.52 1.59
C LYS A 280 -4.81 -22.50 1.60
N ALA A 281 -4.76 -21.52 0.69
CA ALA A 281 -5.89 -20.63 0.47
C ALA A 281 -7.00 -21.38 -0.29
N LYS A 282 -7.92 -22.01 0.44
CA LYS A 282 -9.11 -22.67 -0.15
C LYS A 282 -9.99 -21.72 -0.97
N HIS A 283 -9.78 -20.41 -0.84
CA HIS A 283 -10.57 -19.34 -1.46
C HIS A 283 -9.93 -18.74 -2.72
N THR A 284 -8.77 -19.24 -3.18
CA THR A 284 -8.10 -18.75 -4.40
C THR A 284 -8.46 -19.55 -5.66
N THR A 285 -9.56 -20.31 -5.66
CA THR A 285 -9.98 -21.12 -6.82
C THR A 285 -10.23 -20.28 -8.08
N ASN A 286 -10.55 -18.99 -7.92
CA ASN A 286 -10.75 -18.04 -9.01
C ASN A 286 -9.51 -17.18 -9.30
N PHE A 287 -8.39 -17.40 -8.60
CA PHE A 287 -7.12 -16.73 -8.85
C PHE A 287 -6.53 -17.25 -10.18
N PRO A 288 -6.16 -16.40 -11.14
CA PRO A 288 -5.46 -16.84 -12.34
C PRO A 288 -4.20 -17.60 -11.93
N ARG A 289 -4.04 -18.85 -12.39
CA ARG A 289 -2.88 -19.68 -12.01
C ARG A 289 -1.59 -18.87 -12.22
N LEU A 290 -0.66 -18.96 -11.28
CA LEU A 290 0.59 -18.19 -11.31
C LEU A 290 1.36 -18.38 -12.64
N GLU A 291 1.27 -19.57 -13.24
CA GLU A 291 1.86 -19.85 -14.56
C GLU A 291 1.21 -19.05 -15.71
N VAL A 292 -0.10 -18.81 -15.65
CA VAL A 292 -0.79 -17.93 -16.61
C VAL A 292 -0.33 -16.49 -16.42
N LEU A 293 -0.22 -16.03 -15.17
CA LEU A 293 0.25 -14.68 -14.87
C LEU A 293 1.70 -14.48 -15.30
N LYS A 294 2.60 -15.45 -15.11
CA LYS A 294 3.99 -15.38 -15.58
C LYS A 294 4.09 -15.23 -17.10
N LYS A 295 3.18 -15.86 -17.85
CA LYS A 295 3.13 -15.73 -19.31
C LYS A 295 2.68 -14.33 -19.72
N LEU A 296 1.73 -13.73 -18.99
CA LEU A 296 1.22 -12.39 -19.27
C LEU A 296 2.15 -11.28 -18.76
N PHE A 297 2.86 -11.52 -17.67
CA PHE A 297 3.72 -10.57 -16.98
C PHE A 297 5.10 -11.23 -16.73
N PRO A 298 6.03 -11.13 -17.69
CA PRO A 298 7.33 -11.79 -17.60
C PRO A 298 8.14 -11.42 -16.35
N ASP A 299 8.04 -10.17 -15.89
CA ASP A 299 8.76 -9.69 -14.71
C ASP A 299 8.29 -10.32 -13.40
N LEU A 300 7.08 -10.90 -13.37
CA LEU A 300 6.61 -11.69 -12.23
C LEU A 300 7.58 -12.83 -11.92
N SER A 301 8.21 -13.43 -12.92
CA SER A 301 9.20 -14.51 -12.68
C SER A 301 10.42 -14.00 -11.93
N LYS A 302 10.91 -12.79 -12.27
CA LYS A 302 12.03 -12.15 -11.56
C LYS A 302 11.62 -11.79 -10.13
N ALA A 303 10.45 -11.18 -9.97
CA ALA A 303 9.91 -10.80 -8.66
C ALA A 303 9.79 -12.00 -7.72
N LEU A 304 9.24 -13.12 -8.23
CA LEU A 304 9.13 -14.36 -7.47
C LEU A 304 10.49 -14.92 -7.06
N ALA A 305 11.49 -14.89 -7.96
CA ALA A 305 12.84 -15.31 -7.63
C ALA A 305 13.42 -14.46 -6.48
N THR A 306 13.28 -13.14 -6.53
CA THR A 306 13.70 -12.23 -5.44
C THR A 306 13.00 -12.57 -4.13
N VAL A 307 11.68 -12.78 -4.13
CA VAL A 307 10.93 -13.14 -2.91
C VAL A 307 11.44 -14.45 -2.30
N TYR A 308 11.62 -15.49 -3.12
CA TYR A 308 12.04 -16.79 -2.62
C TYR A 308 13.50 -16.79 -2.18
N ASN A 309 14.37 -16.03 -2.84
CA ASN A 309 15.76 -15.85 -2.41
C ASN A 309 15.83 -15.11 -1.07
N ASN A 310 15.12 -13.99 -0.91
CA ASN A 310 15.08 -13.23 0.34
C ASN A 310 14.57 -14.09 1.51
N LYS A 311 13.54 -14.90 1.26
CA LYS A 311 13.03 -15.85 2.26
C LYS A 311 14.06 -16.93 2.61
N SER A 312 14.79 -17.45 1.61
CA SER A 312 15.89 -18.38 1.82
C SER A 312 16.98 -17.76 2.71
N ILE A 313 17.32 -16.49 2.48
CA ILE A 313 18.31 -15.74 3.29
C ILE A 313 17.81 -15.56 4.72
N GLU A 314 16.56 -15.15 4.93
CA GLU A 314 15.98 -14.96 6.27
C GLU A 314 15.90 -16.29 7.05
N GLU A 315 15.44 -17.36 6.40
CA GLU A 315 15.38 -18.69 7.01
C GLU A 315 16.77 -19.22 7.35
N THR A 316 17.75 -19.02 6.47
CA THR A 316 19.15 -19.42 6.70
C THR A 316 19.75 -18.63 7.83
N THR A 317 19.57 -17.31 7.85
CA THR A 317 19.99 -16.41 8.92
C THR A 317 19.42 -16.87 10.27
N LYS A 318 18.11 -17.11 10.37
CA LYS A 318 17.47 -17.61 11.61
C LYS A 318 18.04 -18.95 12.06
N LYS A 319 18.27 -19.89 11.13
CA LYS A 319 18.89 -21.17 11.47
C LYS A 319 20.28 -20.96 12.05
N ILE A 320 21.10 -20.09 11.44
CA ILE A 320 22.44 -19.73 11.92
C ILE A 320 22.39 -19.11 13.31
N TYR A 321 21.53 -18.11 13.54
CA TYR A 321 21.34 -17.50 14.87
C TYR A 321 20.90 -18.51 15.94
N SER A 322 20.22 -19.59 15.54
CA SER A 322 19.77 -20.64 16.46
C SER A 322 20.83 -21.72 16.74
N LEU A 323 22.01 -21.64 16.09
CA LEU A 323 23.05 -22.64 16.22
C LEU A 323 23.69 -22.63 17.60
N ASN A 324 23.98 -23.83 18.07
CA ASN A 324 24.91 -24.11 19.15
C ASN A 324 25.79 -25.27 18.68
N PHE A 325 26.76 -25.67 19.51
CA PHE A 325 27.71 -26.71 19.15
C PHE A 325 27.01 -27.98 18.65
N THR A 326 26.01 -28.49 19.39
CA THR A 326 25.25 -29.70 19.02
C THR A 326 24.53 -29.56 17.69
N LYS A 327 23.80 -28.45 17.49
CA LYS A 327 23.04 -28.21 16.25
C LYS A 327 23.97 -28.02 15.05
N TYR A 328 25.10 -27.36 15.23
CA TYR A 328 26.11 -27.21 14.19
C TYR A 328 26.62 -28.57 13.71
N TYR A 329 26.98 -29.49 14.61
CA TYR A 329 27.39 -30.84 14.21
C TYR A 329 26.27 -31.59 13.48
N SER A 330 25.01 -31.46 13.94
CA SER A 330 23.87 -32.03 13.23
C SER A 330 23.76 -31.53 11.79
N VAL A 331 23.97 -30.22 11.57
CA VAL A 331 23.96 -29.62 10.23
C VAL A 331 25.07 -30.20 9.36
N ILE A 332 26.29 -30.34 9.89
CA ILE A 332 27.41 -30.93 9.13
C ILE A 332 27.14 -32.40 8.78
N THR A 333 26.64 -33.19 9.74
CA THR A 333 26.28 -34.59 9.51
C THR A 333 25.19 -34.72 8.46
N GLU A 334 24.14 -33.91 8.54
CA GLU A 334 23.04 -33.92 7.58
C GLU A 334 23.50 -33.54 6.17
N MET A 335 24.37 -32.53 6.02
CA MET A 335 24.96 -32.18 4.72
C MET A 335 25.73 -33.35 4.12
N LYS A 336 26.49 -34.08 4.95
CA LYS A 336 27.27 -35.25 4.51
C LYS A 336 26.40 -36.45 4.15
N GLU A 337 25.36 -36.74 4.94
CA GLU A 337 24.48 -37.90 4.74
C GLU A 337 23.53 -37.70 3.55
N LYS A 338 22.93 -36.51 3.45
CA LYS A 338 21.93 -36.22 2.40
C LYS A 338 22.55 -35.68 1.13
N ASN A 339 23.82 -35.29 1.16
CA ASN A 339 24.51 -34.63 0.04
C ASN A 339 23.76 -33.39 -0.46
N ILE A 340 23.21 -32.60 0.47
CA ILE A 340 22.48 -31.35 0.18
C ILE A 340 23.17 -30.21 0.94
N PRO A 341 23.49 -29.07 0.29
CA PRO A 341 24.10 -27.94 0.96
C PRO A 341 23.14 -27.29 1.95
N PHE A 342 23.67 -26.80 3.08
CA PHE A 342 22.88 -26.06 4.06
C PHE A 342 22.48 -24.67 3.54
N ILE A 343 23.40 -23.98 2.86
CA ILE A 343 23.21 -22.67 2.21
C ILE A 343 23.31 -22.88 0.69
N GLY A 344 22.31 -22.46 -0.07
CA GLY A 344 22.39 -22.45 -1.54
C GLY A 344 23.50 -21.51 -2.02
N GLN A 345 24.29 -21.90 -3.04
CA GLN A 345 25.38 -21.07 -3.55
C GLN A 345 24.87 -19.73 -4.12
N ASP A 346 23.63 -19.71 -4.62
CA ASP A 346 22.92 -18.56 -5.16
C ASP A 346 22.71 -17.42 -4.14
N ILE A 347 22.74 -17.72 -2.84
CA ILE A 347 22.56 -16.70 -1.77
C ILE A 347 23.84 -16.39 -1.00
N TYR A 348 25.00 -16.94 -1.41
CA TYR A 348 26.28 -16.74 -0.73
C TYR A 348 26.67 -15.27 -0.62
N GLU A 349 26.49 -14.53 -1.71
CA GLU A 349 26.94 -13.13 -1.76
C GLU A 349 26.20 -12.26 -0.75
N GLU A 350 24.88 -12.39 -0.76
CA GLU A 350 24.00 -11.60 0.09
C GLU A 350 24.12 -12.01 1.56
N ILE A 351 24.20 -13.31 1.88
CA ILE A 351 24.33 -13.76 3.27
C ILE A 351 25.69 -13.40 3.87
N ILE A 352 26.77 -13.43 3.08
CA ILE A 352 28.09 -12.97 3.53
C ILE A 352 28.05 -11.47 3.79
N SER A 353 27.47 -10.69 2.88
CA SER A 353 27.35 -9.24 3.04
C SER A 353 26.59 -8.87 4.31
N ILE A 354 25.42 -9.47 4.56
CA ILE A 354 24.61 -9.22 5.76
C ILE A 354 25.33 -9.71 7.03
N SER A 355 26.10 -10.79 6.94
CA SER A 355 26.79 -11.37 8.10
C SER A 355 27.87 -10.47 8.71
N GLN A 356 28.37 -9.48 7.96
CA GLN A 356 29.44 -8.60 8.45
C GLN A 356 29.01 -7.77 9.68
N GLU A 357 27.70 -7.59 9.87
CA GLU A 357 27.11 -6.89 11.02
C GLU A 357 26.67 -7.83 12.15
N TRP A 358 26.81 -9.15 11.99
CA TRP A 358 26.40 -10.12 13.02
C TRP A 358 27.39 -10.17 14.18
N ASP A 359 26.95 -10.68 15.33
CA ASP A 359 27.85 -11.00 16.44
C ASP A 359 28.95 -11.98 15.98
N ASN A 360 30.18 -11.77 16.46
CA ASN A 360 31.37 -12.53 16.06
C ASN A 360 31.14 -14.05 16.13
N TYR A 361 30.42 -14.52 17.14
CA TYR A 361 30.09 -15.93 17.32
C TYR A 361 29.25 -16.50 16.17
N MET A 362 28.30 -15.73 15.65
CA MET A 362 27.45 -16.13 14.51
C MET A 362 28.21 -16.07 13.20
N GLN A 363 29.09 -15.07 13.02
CA GLN A 363 30.00 -15.02 11.88
C GLN A 363 30.86 -16.28 11.82
N VAL A 364 31.46 -16.70 12.94
CA VAL A 364 32.27 -17.93 13.00
C VAL A 364 31.47 -19.16 12.57
N TYR A 365 30.20 -19.30 12.97
CA TYR A 365 29.38 -20.42 12.50
C TYR A 365 29.07 -20.39 11.02
N LEU A 366 28.74 -19.22 10.46
CA LEU A 366 28.54 -19.06 9.03
C LEU A 366 29.79 -19.51 8.26
N TRP A 367 30.97 -18.97 8.62
CA TRP A 367 32.23 -19.28 7.95
C TRP A 367 32.63 -20.75 8.09
N LYS A 368 32.35 -21.38 9.24
CA LYS A 368 32.51 -22.84 9.39
C LYS A 368 31.60 -23.63 8.44
N ILE A 369 30.33 -23.26 8.34
CA ILE A 369 29.38 -23.91 7.41
C ILE A 369 29.85 -23.76 5.96
N LEU A 370 30.24 -22.54 5.55
CA LEU A 370 30.76 -22.28 4.21
C LEU A 370 32.03 -23.10 3.92
N THR A 371 32.89 -23.29 4.92
CA THR A 371 34.09 -24.13 4.82
C THR A 371 33.72 -25.58 4.56
N PHE A 372 32.77 -26.15 5.31
CA PHE A 372 32.30 -27.51 5.05
C PHE A 372 31.62 -27.65 3.69
N GLN A 373 30.88 -26.64 3.25
CA GLN A 373 30.28 -26.65 1.92
C GLN A 373 31.29 -26.53 0.78
N LYS A 374 32.41 -25.82 0.99
CA LYS A 374 33.55 -25.86 0.07
C LYS A 374 34.12 -27.27 -0.02
N ILE A 375 34.29 -27.96 1.11
CA ILE A 375 34.85 -29.32 1.15
C ILE A 375 33.92 -30.33 0.48
N LEU A 376 32.62 -30.29 0.80
CA LEU A 376 31.65 -31.30 0.35
C LEU A 376 31.13 -31.05 -1.06
N PHE A 377 30.89 -29.80 -1.44
CA PHE A 377 30.20 -29.42 -2.68
C PHE A 377 31.06 -28.57 -3.63
N ASN A 378 32.30 -28.22 -3.23
CA ASN A 378 33.21 -27.36 -3.99
C ASN A 378 32.61 -25.98 -4.34
N PHE A 379 31.74 -25.45 -3.47
CA PHE A 379 31.18 -24.11 -3.65
C PHE A 379 32.25 -23.04 -3.40
N ASN A 380 32.37 -22.09 -4.31
CA ASN A 380 33.32 -20.99 -4.19
C ASN A 380 32.67 -19.78 -3.53
N ILE A 381 33.49 -19.00 -2.83
CA ILE A 381 33.05 -17.73 -2.26
C ILE A 381 33.06 -16.66 -3.36
N PRO A 382 32.00 -15.86 -3.48
CA PRO A 382 32.00 -14.68 -4.34
C PRO A 382 33.08 -13.66 -3.95
N LYS A 383 33.54 -12.86 -4.91
CA LYS A 383 34.52 -11.79 -4.66
C LYS A 383 33.80 -10.58 -4.06
N ILE A 384 33.84 -10.47 -2.72
CA ILE A 384 33.21 -9.40 -1.97
C ILE A 384 34.24 -8.78 -1.04
N GLU A 385 34.11 -7.47 -0.78
CA GLU A 385 34.91 -6.79 0.24
C GLU A 385 34.49 -7.27 1.64
N LEU A 386 35.46 -7.77 2.41
CA LEU A 386 35.25 -8.30 3.75
C LEU A 386 35.83 -7.32 4.77
N ILE A 387 34.98 -6.85 5.69
CA ILE A 387 35.34 -5.82 6.66
C ILE A 387 35.76 -6.46 7.99
N SER A 388 34.98 -7.41 8.51
CA SER A 388 35.23 -8.07 9.80
C SER A 388 36.43 -9.02 9.79
N GLN A 389 37.05 -9.20 10.95
CA GLN A 389 38.21 -10.09 11.09
C GLN A 389 37.81 -11.55 10.89
N GLU A 390 36.68 -11.97 11.45
CA GLU A 390 36.13 -13.32 11.31
C GLU A 390 35.87 -13.66 9.83
N ALA A 391 35.39 -12.69 9.04
CA ALA A 391 35.17 -12.88 7.62
C ALA A 391 36.46 -13.02 6.82
N LYS A 392 37.47 -12.18 7.11
CA LYS A 392 38.78 -12.26 6.47
C LYS A 392 39.45 -13.61 6.75
N GLU A 393 39.49 -14.02 8.02
CA GLU A 393 40.04 -15.32 8.43
C GLU A 393 39.28 -16.49 7.78
N GLY A 394 37.93 -16.45 7.81
CA GLY A 394 37.10 -17.48 7.19
C GLY A 394 37.33 -17.60 5.68
N ALA A 395 37.47 -16.48 4.96
CA ALA A 395 37.74 -16.48 3.54
C ALA A 395 39.15 -16.99 3.21
N GLU A 396 40.16 -16.62 3.99
CA GLU A 396 41.52 -17.15 3.86
C GLU A 396 41.55 -18.67 4.02
N ILE A 397 40.87 -19.21 5.04
CA ILE A 397 40.75 -20.65 5.25
C ILE A 397 40.15 -21.31 4.01
N ILE A 398 39.01 -20.80 3.52
CA ILE A 398 38.31 -21.40 2.37
C ILE A 398 39.15 -21.31 1.09
N ASN A 399 39.86 -20.21 0.86
CA ASN A 399 40.74 -20.04 -0.28
C ASN A 399 41.99 -20.94 -0.20
N SER A 400 42.46 -21.26 1.00
CA SER A 400 43.59 -22.18 1.23
C SER A 400 43.22 -23.65 0.97
N LEU A 401 41.93 -24.00 1.02
CA LEU A 401 41.43 -25.34 0.73
C LEU A 401 41.51 -25.62 -0.78
N LYS A 402 42.68 -26.11 -1.22
CA LYS A 402 42.89 -26.58 -2.59
C LYS A 402 42.03 -27.81 -2.90
N LYS A 403 41.64 -27.93 -4.18
CA LYS A 403 40.99 -29.11 -4.76
C LYS A 403 41.78 -30.36 -4.36
N LYS A 404 41.22 -31.23 -3.50
CA LYS A 404 41.68 -32.63 -3.47
C LYS A 404 41.20 -33.23 -4.78
N SER A 405 42.14 -33.37 -5.71
CA SER A 405 41.98 -34.05 -7.01
C SER A 405 41.47 -35.46 -6.83
#